data_AF-A0A7J5YDA2-F1
#
_entry.id   AF-A0A7J5YDA2-F1
#
_cell.length_a   1.000
_cell.length_b   1.000
_cell.length_c   1.000
_cell.angle_alpha   90.00
_cell.angle_beta   90.00
_cell.angle_gamma   90.00
#
_symmetry.space_group_name_H-M   'P 1'
#
loop_
_entity.id
_entity.type
_entity.pdbx_description
1 polymer ?
#
loop_
_entity_poly.entity_id
_entity_poly.type
_entity_poly.pdbx_seq_one_letter_code
_entity_poly.pdbx_strand_id
1 'polypeptide(L)'
;MVFAPETVGDDLETSAPTAPLMASLDWGTRKSLFLERWKTERPRLINSTAAQENVANRICQQCGSNPAAVRCRDCRPRPFLCAECDVSMHTRHVLHNRDAMTAGFFQPLPPTTFVADKALSHCEMPEKICGCSTVSLRVNPGKVVAVVTINGRHDLSMPELSCHTCDATWAAGLDDLIQSGYWPATLHFSTIYETDVFYSFEEMKMAAPGLSCQAFLRMLDQRTFRFGRSGKISADNFQQSFFEWEAVRFEVENICKEESFICPACTPDML
;
A
#
# COMPACT_ATOMS: atom_id res chain seq x y z
N MET A 1 -3.89 74.24 -47.60
CA MET A 1 -4.29 74.67 -46.24
C MET A 1 -3.53 73.81 -45.24
N VAL A 2 -3.36 74.25 -43.99
CA VAL A 2 -2.18 73.89 -43.17
C VAL A 2 -2.53 73.00 -41.97
N PHE A 3 -1.51 72.29 -41.47
CA PHE A 3 -1.36 71.64 -40.15
C PHE A 3 -1.86 70.20 -39.95
N ALA A 4 -1.11 69.51 -39.07
CA ALA A 4 -1.20 68.12 -38.61
C ALA A 4 -1.54 68.15 -37.09
N PRO A 5 -1.15 67.17 -36.25
CA PRO A 5 -1.02 65.71 -36.40
C PRO A 5 -1.90 64.97 -35.35
N GLU A 6 -1.85 63.64 -35.28
CA GLU A 6 -1.91 62.95 -33.97
C GLU A 6 -1.27 61.56 -34.01
N THR A 7 -0.65 61.17 -32.90
CA THR A 7 0.14 59.93 -32.72
C THR A 7 -0.55 59.00 -31.74
N VAL A 8 -0.61 57.70 -32.04
CA VAL A 8 -0.86 56.65 -31.05
C VAL A 8 0.24 55.60 -31.18
N GLY A 9 0.89 55.25 -30.07
CA GLY A 9 2.02 54.33 -30.06
C GLY A 9 1.61 52.88 -29.86
N ASP A 10 2.34 51.98 -30.51
CA ASP A 10 2.33 50.55 -30.19
C ASP A 10 3.26 50.30 -29.00
N ASP A 11 2.73 50.41 -27.78
CA ASP A 11 3.40 49.92 -26.57
C ASP A 11 3.35 48.39 -26.53
N LEU A 12 4.32 47.77 -27.22
CA LEU A 12 4.56 46.33 -27.17
C LEU A 12 5.12 45.94 -25.79
N GLU A 13 4.24 45.75 -24.80
CA GLU A 13 4.56 45.22 -23.47
C GLU A 13 5.23 43.84 -23.59
N THR A 14 6.54 43.87 -23.73
CA THR A 14 7.38 42.67 -23.82
C THR A 14 7.54 42.14 -22.41
N SER A 15 6.70 41.18 -22.03
CA SER A 15 6.73 40.56 -20.71
C SER A 15 8.10 39.91 -20.46
N ALA A 16 8.92 40.58 -19.64
CA ALA A 16 10.26 40.14 -19.35
C ALA A 16 10.24 38.74 -18.70
N PRO A 17 11.19 37.84 -19.04
CA PRO A 17 11.26 36.54 -18.39
C PRO A 17 11.43 36.72 -16.89
N THR A 18 10.52 36.16 -16.08
CA THR A 18 10.61 36.22 -14.63
C THR A 18 11.93 35.61 -14.19
N ALA A 19 12.88 36.45 -13.75
CA ALA A 19 14.19 36.00 -13.32
C ALA A 19 14.05 34.93 -12.23
N PRO A 20 14.85 33.84 -12.26
CA PRO A 20 14.80 32.83 -11.21
C PRO A 20 14.96 33.50 -9.85
N LEU A 21 13.97 33.35 -8.97
CA LEU A 21 14.00 33.90 -7.62
C LEU A 21 15.21 33.31 -6.88
N MET A 22 16.32 34.06 -6.84
CA MET A 22 17.53 33.64 -6.15
C MET A 22 17.17 33.38 -4.69
N ALA A 23 17.40 32.14 -4.24
CA ALA A 23 17.10 31.76 -2.87
C ALA A 23 17.98 32.60 -1.93
N SER A 24 17.36 33.33 -1.00
CA SER A 24 18.10 34.14 -0.03
C SER A 24 19.13 33.29 0.70
N LEU A 25 20.36 33.79 0.82
CA LEU A 25 21.41 33.11 1.56
C LEU A 25 21.05 32.98 3.06
N ASP A 26 20.33 33.96 3.60
CA ASP A 26 19.85 33.93 4.99
C ASP A 26 18.77 32.84 5.21
N TRP A 27 19.02 32.01 6.22
CA TRP A 27 18.13 30.95 6.65
C TRP A 27 16.83 31.48 7.27
N GLY A 28 16.89 32.59 8.03
CA GLY A 28 15.70 33.18 8.66
C GLY A 28 14.69 33.67 7.61
N THR A 29 15.20 34.41 6.63
CA THR A 29 14.47 34.91 5.46
C THR A 29 13.90 33.76 4.64
N ARG A 30 14.69 32.71 4.34
CA ARG A 30 14.19 31.50 3.65
C ARG A 30 13.04 30.85 4.41
N LYS A 31 13.18 30.63 5.73
CA LYS A 31 12.14 30.02 6.56
C LYS A 31 10.86 30.85 6.60
N SER A 32 10.98 32.17 6.72
CA SER A 32 9.85 33.10 6.70
C SER A 32 9.12 33.08 5.34
N LEU A 33 9.84 33.26 4.23
CA LEU A 33 9.27 33.22 2.89
C LEU A 33 8.62 31.87 2.56
N PHE A 34 9.20 30.76 3.05
CA PHE A 34 8.62 29.43 2.90
C PHE A 34 7.29 29.30 3.65
N LEU A 35 7.22 29.76 4.91
CA LEU A 35 5.97 29.76 5.69
C LEU A 35 4.88 30.62 5.05
N GLU A 36 5.22 31.81 4.53
CA GLU A 36 4.25 32.65 3.81
C GLU A 36 3.76 31.99 2.52
N ARG A 37 4.65 31.38 1.71
CA ARG A 37 4.23 30.61 0.53
C ARG A 37 3.25 29.48 0.87
N TRP A 38 3.48 28.73 1.96
CA TRP A 38 2.53 27.73 2.44
C TRP A 38 1.20 28.31 2.91
N LYS A 39 1.16 29.55 3.42
CA LYS A 39 -0.09 30.24 3.73
C LYS A 39 -0.83 30.64 2.46
N THR A 40 -0.14 31.24 1.49
CA THR A 40 -0.71 31.65 0.19
C THR A 40 -1.23 30.47 -0.63
N GLU A 41 -0.52 29.35 -0.66
CA GLU A 41 -0.95 28.14 -1.39
C GLU A 41 -2.03 27.32 -0.68
N ARG A 42 -2.25 27.53 0.63
CA ARG A 42 -3.19 26.72 1.43
C ARG A 42 -4.60 26.62 0.83
N PRO A 43 -5.23 27.70 0.33
CA PRO A 43 -6.54 27.60 -0.31
C PRO A 43 -6.52 26.71 -1.56
N ARG A 44 -5.46 26.80 -2.38
CA ARG A 44 -5.30 25.95 -3.57
C ARG A 44 -5.13 24.48 -3.18
N LEU A 45 -4.31 24.19 -2.17
CA LEU A 45 -4.12 22.84 -1.62
C LEU A 45 -5.42 22.25 -1.07
N ILE A 46 -6.21 23.04 -0.32
CA ILE A 46 -7.52 22.62 0.19
C ILE A 46 -8.47 22.31 -0.98
N ASN A 47 -8.62 23.23 -1.93
CA ASN A 47 -9.53 23.06 -3.07
C ASN A 47 -9.14 21.87 -3.94
N SER A 48 -7.84 21.68 -4.23
CA SER A 48 -7.35 20.51 -4.98
C SER A 48 -7.57 19.19 -4.25
N THR A 49 -7.39 19.17 -2.92
CA THR A 49 -7.64 17.97 -2.10
C THR A 49 -9.14 17.64 -2.05
N ALA A 50 -9.99 18.64 -1.82
CA ALA A 50 -11.44 18.46 -1.83
C ALA A 50 -11.97 17.99 -3.20
N ALA A 51 -11.40 18.49 -4.31
CA ALA A 51 -11.74 18.04 -5.65
C ALA A 51 -11.33 16.58 -5.95
N GLN A 52 -10.31 16.03 -5.27
CA GLN A 52 -9.96 14.60 -5.36
C GLN A 52 -10.97 13.70 -4.62
N GLU A 53 -11.57 14.21 -3.54
CA GLU A 53 -12.65 13.53 -2.81
C GLU A 53 -14.03 13.73 -3.47
N ASN A 54 -14.14 14.56 -4.51
CA ASN A 54 -15.39 14.78 -5.22
C ASN A 54 -15.77 13.58 -6.12
N VAL A 55 -16.98 13.11 -5.89
CA VAL A 55 -17.59 11.87 -6.37
C VAL A 55 -18.44 12.06 -7.64
N ALA A 56 -18.33 13.22 -8.31
CA ALA A 56 -18.97 13.48 -9.60
C ALA A 56 -18.82 12.28 -10.55
N ASN A 57 -19.90 11.93 -11.27
CA ASN A 57 -19.97 10.73 -12.11
C ASN A 57 -18.76 10.58 -13.04
N ARG A 58 -17.83 9.72 -12.65
CA ARG A 58 -16.62 9.38 -13.42
C ARG A 58 -16.89 8.11 -14.21
N ILE A 59 -16.34 8.05 -15.41
CA ILE A 59 -16.23 6.81 -16.17
C ILE A 59 -14.98 6.06 -15.71
N CYS A 60 -15.05 4.73 -15.71
CA CYS A 60 -13.92 3.86 -15.42
C CYS A 60 -12.75 4.17 -16.36
N GLN A 61 -11.59 4.47 -15.79
CA GLN A 61 -10.39 4.83 -16.55
C GLN A 61 -9.70 3.64 -17.22
N GLN A 62 -10.10 2.40 -16.87
CA GLN A 62 -9.55 1.17 -17.45
C GLN A 62 -10.35 0.71 -18.68
N CYS A 63 -11.68 0.70 -18.64
CA CYS A 63 -12.51 0.27 -19.78
C CYS A 63 -13.13 1.43 -20.58
N GLY A 64 -13.12 2.66 -20.07
CA GLY A 64 -13.66 3.84 -20.76
C GLY A 64 -15.18 3.83 -20.98
N SER A 65 -15.92 2.86 -20.44
CA SER A 65 -17.37 2.67 -20.70
C SER A 65 -18.22 2.64 -19.44
N ASN A 66 -17.86 1.81 -18.46
CA ASN A 66 -18.69 1.60 -17.26
C ASN A 66 -18.51 2.74 -16.24
N PRO A 67 -19.54 3.12 -15.46
CA PRO A 67 -19.39 4.06 -14.35
C PRO A 67 -18.34 3.58 -13.35
N ALA A 68 -17.51 4.50 -12.85
CA ALA A 68 -16.55 4.20 -11.81
C ALA A 68 -17.25 4.14 -10.44
N ALA A 69 -17.08 3.01 -9.75
CA ALA A 69 -17.60 2.75 -8.41
C ALA A 69 -16.49 2.68 -7.34
N VAL A 70 -15.25 2.42 -7.75
CA VAL A 70 -14.10 2.21 -6.85
C VAL A 70 -12.95 3.17 -7.21
N ARG A 71 -12.24 3.65 -6.19
CA ARG A 71 -10.99 4.42 -6.31
C ARG A 71 -9.90 3.67 -5.54
N CYS A 72 -8.75 3.42 -6.16
CA CYS A 72 -7.59 2.90 -5.43
C CYS A 72 -6.70 4.05 -4.95
N ARG A 73 -6.32 4.06 -3.66
CA ARG A 73 -5.44 5.08 -3.06
C ARG A 73 -3.96 4.84 -3.33
N ASP A 74 -3.59 3.59 -3.62
CA ASP A 74 -2.20 3.14 -3.67
C ASP A 74 -1.68 3.00 -5.11
N CYS A 75 -2.47 2.42 -6.02
CA CYS A 75 -2.21 2.45 -7.46
C CYS A 75 -1.97 3.88 -7.94
N ARG A 76 -1.04 4.06 -8.89
CA ARG A 76 -0.73 5.36 -9.51
C ARG A 76 -1.16 5.34 -10.98
N PRO A 77 -1.83 6.39 -11.51
CA PRO A 77 -2.10 7.70 -10.89
C PRO A 77 -3.45 7.78 -10.12
N ARG A 78 -3.76 6.82 -9.24
CA ARG A 78 -5.03 6.67 -8.49
C ARG A 78 -6.25 6.49 -9.39
N PRO A 79 -6.34 5.34 -10.09
CA PRO A 79 -7.40 5.09 -11.05
C PRO A 79 -8.77 4.98 -10.39
N PHE A 80 -9.78 5.51 -11.10
CA PHE A 80 -11.20 5.30 -10.87
C PHE A 80 -11.68 4.12 -11.75
N LEU A 81 -12.35 3.16 -11.15
CA LEU A 81 -12.62 1.83 -11.73
C LEU A 81 -14.09 1.45 -11.58
N CYS A 82 -14.65 0.76 -12.58
CA CYS A 82 -15.87 -0.01 -12.37
C CYS A 82 -15.55 -1.29 -11.57
N ALA A 83 -16.60 -1.96 -11.09
CA ALA A 83 -16.54 -3.24 -10.39
C ALA A 83 -15.59 -4.28 -11.05
N GLU A 84 -15.78 -4.53 -12.34
CA GLU A 84 -15.05 -5.58 -13.08
C GLU A 84 -13.55 -5.24 -13.21
N CYS A 85 -13.23 -3.99 -13.55
CA CYS A 85 -11.84 -3.53 -13.67
C CYS A 85 -11.15 -3.42 -12.31
N ASP A 86 -11.89 -3.15 -11.24
CA ASP A 86 -11.39 -3.21 -9.87
C ASP A 86 -10.98 -4.64 -9.49
N VAL A 87 -11.84 -5.64 -9.72
CA VAL A 87 -11.50 -7.06 -9.51
C VAL A 87 -10.31 -7.47 -10.37
N SER A 88 -10.36 -7.22 -11.68
CA SER A 88 -9.33 -7.61 -12.64
C SER A 88 -7.92 -7.10 -12.25
N MET A 89 -7.82 -5.90 -11.68
CA MET A 89 -6.54 -5.34 -11.22
C MET A 89 -6.18 -5.73 -9.78
N HIS A 90 -7.13 -5.69 -8.84
CA HIS A 90 -6.83 -5.85 -7.41
C HIS A 90 -6.86 -7.30 -6.92
N THR A 91 -7.24 -8.27 -7.74
CA THR A 91 -6.96 -9.70 -7.51
C THR A 91 -5.49 -9.97 -7.21
N ARG A 92 -4.58 -9.24 -7.85
CA ARG A 92 -3.11 -9.33 -7.65
C ARG A 92 -2.56 -8.30 -6.67
N HIS A 93 -3.40 -7.42 -6.15
CA HIS A 93 -3.02 -6.31 -5.28
C HIS A 93 -3.99 -6.19 -4.09
N VAL A 94 -4.26 -7.32 -3.44
CA VAL A 94 -5.28 -7.45 -2.38
C VAL A 94 -5.04 -6.56 -1.17
N LEU A 95 -3.81 -6.11 -0.94
CA LEU A 95 -3.43 -5.20 0.16
C LEU A 95 -3.63 -3.71 -0.17
N HIS A 96 -4.02 -3.35 -1.40
CA HIS A 96 -4.27 -1.96 -1.76
C HIS A 96 -5.50 -1.39 -1.05
N ASN A 97 -5.32 -0.19 -0.49
CA ASN A 97 -6.38 0.57 0.14
C ASN A 97 -7.29 1.17 -0.94
N ARG A 98 -8.51 0.60 -1.03
CA ARG A 98 -9.55 1.03 -1.96
C ARG A 98 -10.62 1.83 -1.23
N ASP A 99 -11.32 2.69 -1.94
CA ASP A 99 -12.57 3.32 -1.51
C ASP A 99 -13.70 2.97 -2.48
N ALA A 100 -14.88 2.67 -1.97
CA ALA A 100 -16.10 2.57 -2.77
C ALA A 100 -16.91 3.87 -2.70
N MET A 101 -17.68 4.12 -3.76
CA MET A 101 -18.66 5.21 -3.85
C MET A 101 -19.93 4.84 -3.08
N THR A 102 -20.11 5.39 -1.88
CA THR A 102 -21.31 5.17 -1.05
C THR A 102 -22.01 6.50 -0.77
N ALA A 103 -23.28 6.62 -1.15
CA ALA A 103 -24.12 7.80 -0.90
C ALA A 103 -23.49 9.16 -1.34
N GLY A 104 -22.70 9.16 -2.42
CA GLY A 104 -22.05 10.37 -2.94
C GLY A 104 -20.72 10.73 -2.26
N PHE A 105 -20.15 9.86 -1.42
CA PHE A 105 -18.84 10.03 -0.79
C PHE A 105 -17.97 8.77 -0.97
N PHE A 106 -16.65 8.95 -1.01
CA PHE A 106 -15.72 7.81 -0.97
C PHE A 106 -15.59 7.30 0.46
N GLN A 107 -15.94 6.03 0.67
CA GLN A 107 -15.78 5.32 1.94
C GLN A 107 -14.77 4.18 1.76
N PRO A 108 -13.87 3.90 2.72
CA PRO A 108 -12.90 2.82 2.59
C PRO A 108 -13.58 1.46 2.36
N LEU A 109 -13.07 0.72 1.40
CA LEU A 109 -13.51 -0.61 1.02
C LEU A 109 -12.52 -1.63 1.61
N PRO A 110 -12.98 -2.61 2.43
CA PRO A 110 -12.07 -3.60 2.99
C PRO A 110 -11.37 -4.44 1.91
N PRO A 111 -10.18 -5.00 2.19
CA PRO A 111 -9.33 -5.57 1.15
C PRO A 111 -9.88 -6.89 0.60
N THR A 112 -10.57 -7.65 1.45
CA THR A 112 -11.35 -8.84 1.11
C THR A 112 -12.67 -8.53 0.40
N THR A 113 -12.92 -7.28 0.04
CA THR A 113 -14.22 -6.85 -0.49
C THR A 113 -14.09 -6.23 -1.88
N PHE A 114 -14.83 -6.74 -2.85
CA PHE A 114 -15.03 -6.14 -4.17
C PHE A 114 -16.50 -5.84 -4.44
N VAL A 115 -16.78 -4.89 -5.33
CA VAL A 115 -18.14 -4.53 -5.72
C VAL A 115 -18.64 -5.48 -6.81
N ALA A 116 -19.77 -6.14 -6.61
CA ALA A 116 -20.48 -6.94 -7.62
C ALA A 116 -21.99 -6.68 -7.52
N ASP A 117 -22.63 -6.24 -8.59
CA ASP A 117 -24.07 -5.89 -8.62
C ASP A 117 -24.54 -4.97 -7.47
N LYS A 118 -23.65 -4.08 -7.02
CA LYS A 118 -23.79 -3.18 -5.85
C LYS A 118 -23.71 -3.87 -4.47
N ALA A 119 -23.35 -5.16 -4.43
CA ALA A 119 -23.00 -5.94 -3.24
C ALA A 119 -21.48 -6.15 -3.11
N LEU A 120 -21.04 -6.92 -2.11
CA LEU A 120 -19.67 -7.00 -1.58
C LEU A 120 -19.17 -8.47 -1.56
N SER A 121 -17.95 -8.78 -2.06
CA SER A 121 -17.45 -10.18 -2.27
C SER A 121 -15.91 -10.38 -2.20
N HIS A 122 -15.37 -11.62 -2.18
CA HIS A 122 -13.99 -11.99 -1.75
C HIS A 122 -13.08 -12.65 -2.84
N CYS A 123 -11.74 -12.57 -2.72
CA CYS A 123 -10.76 -12.89 -3.79
C CYS A 123 -9.69 -13.97 -3.44
N GLU A 124 -9.07 -14.59 -4.47
CA GLU A 124 -8.31 -15.86 -4.42
C GLU A 124 -7.05 -15.93 -5.34
N MET A 125 -6.06 -16.78 -5.00
CA MET A 125 -4.83 -17.25 -5.71
C MET A 125 -4.29 -18.51 -4.94
N PRO A 126 -3.22 -19.29 -5.29
CA PRO A 126 -2.28 -19.27 -6.44
C PRO A 126 -2.49 -20.41 -7.48
N GLU A 127 -1.44 -20.84 -8.23
CA GLU A 127 -1.60 -21.45 -9.58
C GLU A 127 -1.35 -22.97 -9.78
N LYS A 128 -0.57 -23.71 -8.97
CA LYS A 128 -0.37 -25.18 -9.14
C LYS A 128 -0.06 -25.95 -7.85
N ILE A 129 -0.71 -27.12 -7.66
CA ILE A 129 -0.45 -28.06 -6.54
C ILE A 129 -0.31 -29.54 -6.95
N CYS A 130 -0.46 -29.86 -8.22
CA CYS A 130 -0.31 -31.22 -8.74
C CYS A 130 0.00 -31.19 -10.25
N GLY A 131 0.25 -32.37 -10.83
CA GLY A 131 0.50 -32.52 -12.28
C GLY A 131 -0.74 -32.40 -13.18
N CYS A 132 -1.94 -32.16 -12.61
CA CYS A 132 -3.16 -31.92 -13.39
C CYS A 132 -3.13 -30.54 -14.08
N SER A 133 -4.09 -30.31 -14.98
CA SER A 133 -4.28 -29.00 -15.61
C SER A 133 -4.54 -27.92 -14.55
N THR A 134 -4.12 -26.68 -14.78
CA THR A 134 -4.47 -25.55 -13.89
C THR A 134 -5.99 -25.32 -13.83
N VAL A 135 -6.71 -25.71 -14.88
CA VAL A 135 -8.18 -25.69 -14.94
C VAL A 135 -8.81 -26.70 -13.94
N SER A 136 -8.06 -27.70 -13.50
CA SER A 136 -8.51 -28.67 -12.48
C SER A 136 -8.48 -28.12 -11.05
N LEU A 137 -7.91 -26.92 -10.84
CA LEU A 137 -7.70 -26.35 -9.51
C LEU A 137 -8.82 -25.41 -9.12
N ARG A 138 -9.29 -25.58 -7.89
CA ARG A 138 -10.20 -24.67 -7.20
C ARG A 138 -9.45 -24.06 -6.02
N VAL A 139 -9.45 -22.75 -5.95
CA VAL A 139 -9.11 -22.04 -4.72
C VAL A 139 -10.34 -22.00 -3.81
N ASN A 140 -10.09 -22.00 -2.51
CA ASN A 140 -11.10 -21.83 -1.48
C ASN A 140 -10.55 -20.86 -0.42
N PRO A 141 -11.42 -20.07 0.24
CA PRO A 141 -11.03 -19.30 1.41
C PRO A 141 -10.82 -20.27 2.58
N GLY A 142 -9.55 -20.44 2.97
CA GLY A 142 -9.17 -21.19 4.15
C GLY A 142 -9.27 -20.36 5.42
N LYS A 143 -8.44 -20.72 6.40
CA LYS A 143 -8.34 -20.03 7.71
C LYS A 143 -8.20 -18.50 7.56
N VAL A 144 -9.01 -17.75 8.32
CA VAL A 144 -8.87 -16.29 8.45
C VAL A 144 -7.66 -15.94 9.32
N VAL A 145 -6.83 -15.01 8.84
CA VAL A 145 -5.55 -14.58 9.42
C VAL A 145 -5.43 -13.06 9.39
N ALA A 146 -4.90 -12.49 10.47
CA ALA A 146 -4.56 -11.07 10.52
C ALA A 146 -3.20 -10.82 9.85
N VAL A 147 -3.21 -10.24 8.66
CA VAL A 147 -2.01 -9.84 7.90
C VAL A 147 -1.66 -8.38 8.22
N VAL A 148 -0.57 -8.17 8.92
CA VAL A 148 -0.11 -6.85 9.36
C VAL A 148 0.96 -6.33 8.42
N THR A 149 0.73 -5.13 7.89
CA THR A 149 1.63 -4.41 6.98
C THR A 149 2.00 -3.06 7.58
N ILE A 150 2.91 -2.31 6.93
CA ILE A 150 3.14 -0.91 7.31
C ILE A 150 1.87 -0.04 7.17
N ASN A 151 0.86 -0.49 6.41
CA ASN A 151 -0.45 0.13 6.27
C ASN A 151 -1.50 -0.37 7.29
N GLY A 152 -1.07 -1.11 8.32
CA GLY A 152 -1.94 -1.65 9.37
C GLY A 152 -2.39 -3.09 9.10
N ARG A 153 -3.35 -3.56 9.91
CA ARG A 153 -3.89 -4.92 9.92
C ARG A 153 -4.95 -5.14 8.84
N HIS A 154 -4.90 -6.26 8.15
CA HIS A 154 -5.89 -6.74 7.20
C HIS A 154 -6.34 -8.13 7.64
N ASP A 155 -7.63 -8.37 7.80
CA ASP A 155 -8.13 -9.72 8.06
C ASP A 155 -8.42 -10.38 6.70
N LEU A 156 -7.58 -11.33 6.29
CA LEU A 156 -7.66 -12.04 5.01
C LEU A 156 -7.88 -13.55 5.25
N SER A 157 -8.33 -14.30 4.25
CA SER A 157 -8.29 -15.76 4.28
C SER A 157 -6.98 -16.26 3.67
N MET A 158 -6.32 -17.22 4.33
CA MET A 158 -5.25 -18.00 3.71
C MET A 158 -5.82 -18.84 2.57
N PRO A 159 -5.10 -19.01 1.46
CA PRO A 159 -5.58 -19.81 0.34
C PRO A 159 -5.50 -21.30 0.65
N GLU A 160 -6.60 -22.01 0.41
CA GLU A 160 -6.65 -23.48 0.40
C GLU A 160 -6.97 -23.95 -1.02
N LEU A 161 -6.05 -24.68 -1.63
CA LEU A 161 -6.21 -25.22 -2.98
C LEU A 161 -6.73 -26.65 -2.91
N SER A 162 -7.64 -26.99 -3.83
CA SER A 162 -8.14 -28.35 -4.06
C SER A 162 -8.20 -28.68 -5.55
N CYS A 163 -7.71 -29.86 -5.93
CA CYS A 163 -7.79 -30.36 -7.30
C CYS A 163 -9.01 -31.27 -7.46
N HIS A 164 -9.99 -30.88 -8.29
CA HIS A 164 -11.19 -31.69 -8.51
C HIS A 164 -10.97 -32.92 -9.41
N THR A 165 -9.74 -33.17 -9.86
CA THR A 165 -9.37 -34.31 -10.72
C THR A 165 -8.63 -35.42 -9.96
N CYS A 166 -7.95 -35.09 -8.85
CA CYS A 166 -7.16 -36.06 -8.08
C CYS A 166 -7.27 -35.88 -6.56
N ASP A 167 -8.18 -35.03 -6.09
CA ASP A 167 -8.46 -34.70 -4.68
C ASP A 167 -7.25 -34.20 -3.88
N ALA A 168 -6.14 -33.87 -4.54
CA ALA A 168 -4.98 -33.23 -3.92
C ALA A 168 -5.37 -31.88 -3.31
N THR A 169 -4.97 -31.65 -2.07
CA THR A 169 -5.16 -30.39 -1.36
C THR A 169 -3.82 -29.77 -0.95
N TRP A 170 -3.82 -28.46 -0.75
CA TRP A 170 -2.69 -27.70 -0.24
C TRP A 170 -3.19 -26.50 0.56
N ALA A 171 -2.44 -26.14 1.59
CA ALA A 171 -2.61 -24.91 2.35
C ALA A 171 -1.21 -24.32 2.56
N ALA A 172 -1.09 -22.99 2.50
CA ALA A 172 0.20 -22.32 2.64
C ALA A 172 0.86 -22.60 4.02
N GLY A 173 2.09 -23.10 3.97
CA GLY A 173 2.94 -23.42 5.12
C GLY A 173 3.89 -22.28 5.51
N LEU A 174 4.86 -22.59 6.37
CA LEU A 174 5.87 -21.64 6.82
C LEU A 174 6.77 -21.18 5.67
N ASP A 175 7.23 -22.12 4.84
CA ASP A 175 8.15 -21.83 3.74
C ASP A 175 7.49 -20.93 2.69
N ASP A 176 6.21 -21.17 2.38
CA ASP A 176 5.41 -20.33 1.47
C ASP A 176 5.30 -18.89 1.98
N LEU A 177 5.11 -18.70 3.30
CA LEU A 177 5.06 -17.38 3.93
C LEU A 177 6.40 -16.66 3.83
N ILE A 178 7.50 -17.32 4.22
CA ILE A 178 8.85 -16.74 4.22
C ILE A 178 9.27 -16.36 2.79
N GLN A 179 9.07 -17.24 1.81
CA GLN A 179 9.34 -16.96 0.39
C GLN A 179 8.49 -15.81 -0.15
N SER A 180 7.28 -15.61 0.40
CA SER A 180 6.38 -14.51 0.04
C SER A 180 6.64 -13.21 0.80
N GLY A 181 7.69 -13.11 1.62
CA GLY A 181 8.02 -11.91 2.39
C GLY A 181 7.15 -11.68 3.63
N TYR A 182 6.57 -12.75 4.19
CA TYR A 182 5.82 -12.72 5.45
C TYR A 182 6.50 -13.55 6.54
N TRP A 183 6.35 -13.08 7.77
CA TRP A 183 6.84 -13.73 8.97
C TRP A 183 5.69 -14.03 9.94
N PRO A 184 5.62 -15.23 10.53
CA PRO A 184 4.51 -15.59 11.41
C PRO A 184 4.63 -14.95 12.80
N ALA A 185 3.51 -14.49 13.35
CA ALA A 185 3.44 -14.13 14.77
C ALA A 185 3.56 -15.38 15.67
N THR A 186 3.07 -16.52 15.17
CA THR A 186 3.03 -17.83 15.83
C THR A 186 2.93 -18.93 14.78
N LEU A 187 3.39 -20.14 15.07
CA LEU A 187 3.34 -21.30 14.16
C LEU A 187 1.91 -21.75 13.77
N HIS A 188 0.87 -21.26 14.46
CA HIS A 188 -0.52 -21.52 14.09
C HIS A 188 -1.11 -20.44 13.16
N PHE A 189 -0.30 -19.47 12.71
CA PHE A 189 -0.66 -18.44 11.73
C PHE A 189 -1.99 -17.71 12.04
N SER A 190 -2.25 -17.31 13.28
CA SER A 190 -3.38 -16.41 13.60
C SER A 190 -3.10 -14.96 13.19
N THR A 191 -1.83 -14.59 13.11
CA THR A 191 -1.32 -13.30 12.67
C THR A 191 -0.02 -13.53 11.93
N ILE A 192 0.19 -12.80 10.85
CA ILE A 192 1.45 -12.75 10.10
C ILE A 192 1.82 -11.28 9.85
N TYR A 193 3.11 -11.00 9.76
CA TYR A 193 3.67 -9.68 9.51
C TYR A 193 4.36 -9.68 8.15
N GLU A 194 4.12 -8.66 7.33
CA GLU A 194 4.99 -8.34 6.21
C GLU A 194 6.37 -7.94 6.77
N THR A 195 7.47 -8.45 6.20
CA THR A 195 8.82 -8.27 6.78
C THR A 195 9.21 -6.79 6.91
N ASP A 196 8.73 -5.92 6.02
CA ASP A 196 8.90 -4.46 6.08
C ASP A 196 8.37 -3.83 7.37
N VAL A 197 7.45 -4.47 8.08
CA VAL A 197 6.98 -4.01 9.41
C VAL A 197 8.10 -4.09 10.44
N PHE A 198 8.94 -5.13 10.38
CA PHE A 198 10.07 -5.31 11.29
C PHE A 198 11.24 -4.40 10.92
N TYR A 199 11.59 -4.30 9.63
CA TYR A 199 12.57 -3.30 9.17
C TYR A 199 12.14 -1.88 9.57
N SER A 200 10.87 -1.51 9.34
CA SER A 200 10.33 -0.20 9.78
C SER A 200 10.42 0.02 11.29
N PHE A 201 10.29 -1.05 12.10
CA PHE A 201 10.41 -0.97 13.55
C PHE A 201 11.87 -0.83 14.01
N GLU A 202 12.77 -1.60 13.41
CA GLU A 202 14.23 -1.55 13.60
C GLU A 202 14.78 -0.15 13.25
N GLU A 203 14.51 0.35 12.03
CA GLU A 203 14.94 1.68 11.58
C GLU A 203 14.41 2.81 12.48
N MET A 204 13.14 2.74 12.87
CA MET A 204 12.53 3.69 13.78
C MET A 204 13.17 3.62 15.18
N LYS A 205 13.53 2.43 15.66
CA LYS A 205 14.27 2.24 16.91
C LYS A 205 15.67 2.85 16.85
N MET A 206 16.36 2.73 15.71
CA MET A 206 17.67 3.36 15.50
C MET A 206 17.57 4.89 15.42
N ALA A 207 16.56 5.42 14.72
CA ALA A 207 16.36 6.86 14.57
C ALA A 207 15.81 7.55 15.83
N ALA A 208 15.01 6.82 16.64
CA ALA A 208 14.36 7.34 17.85
C ALA A 208 14.26 6.26 18.95
N PRO A 209 15.36 5.93 19.67
CA PRO A 209 15.40 4.83 20.64
C PRO A 209 14.33 4.89 21.75
N GLY A 210 13.93 6.11 22.15
CA GLY A 210 12.90 6.35 23.16
C GLY A 210 11.45 6.06 22.69
N LEU A 211 11.24 5.77 21.40
CA LEU A 211 9.92 5.42 20.87
C LEU A 211 9.60 3.95 21.23
N SER A 212 8.48 3.72 21.90
CA SER A 212 8.08 2.38 22.39
C SER A 212 7.41 1.53 21.30
N CYS A 213 7.54 0.20 21.42
CA CYS A 213 6.77 -0.78 20.61
C CYS A 213 5.26 -0.44 20.61
N GLN A 214 4.71 -0.11 21.78
CA GLN A 214 3.33 0.33 21.96
C GLN A 214 2.94 1.61 21.19
N ALA A 215 3.88 2.52 20.90
CA ALA A 215 3.59 3.71 20.10
C ALA A 215 3.65 3.41 18.59
N PHE A 216 4.57 2.54 18.15
CA PHE A 216 4.60 2.03 16.78
C PHE A 216 3.33 1.24 16.43
N LEU A 217 2.92 0.30 17.29
CA LEU A 217 1.70 -0.47 17.06
C LEU A 217 0.44 0.40 17.10
N ARG A 218 0.39 1.46 17.93
CA ARG A 218 -0.69 2.45 17.87
C ARG A 218 -0.74 3.22 16.55
N MET A 219 0.40 3.49 15.89
CA MET A 219 0.40 4.05 14.54
C MET A 219 -0.22 3.07 13.54
N LEU A 220 0.10 1.78 13.63
CA LEU A 220 -0.48 0.75 12.76
C LEU A 220 -1.99 0.54 13.02
N ASP A 221 -2.44 0.54 14.27
CA ASP A 221 -3.86 0.57 14.64
C ASP A 221 -4.56 1.81 14.02
N GLN A 222 -3.97 3.01 14.15
CA GLN A 222 -4.51 4.22 13.52
C GLN A 222 -4.60 4.14 12.00
N ARG A 223 -3.61 3.53 11.33
CA ARG A 223 -3.67 3.26 9.88
C ARG A 223 -4.79 2.28 9.54
N THR A 224 -4.94 1.22 10.32
CA THR A 224 -6.04 0.24 10.21
C THR A 224 -7.41 0.93 10.22
N PHE A 225 -7.69 1.74 11.25
CA PHE A 225 -8.95 2.49 11.33
C PHE A 225 -9.12 3.55 10.24
N ARG A 226 -8.05 4.25 9.83
CA ARG A 226 -8.08 5.24 8.74
C ARG A 226 -8.55 4.64 7.42
N PHE A 227 -8.29 3.36 7.18
CA PHE A 227 -8.72 2.64 5.99
C PHE A 227 -9.95 1.75 6.24
N GLY A 228 -10.78 2.07 7.24
CA GLY A 228 -12.05 1.41 7.51
C GLY A 228 -11.94 -0.04 8.00
N ARG A 229 -10.74 -0.48 8.37
CA ARG A 229 -10.46 -1.81 8.91
C ARG A 229 -10.57 -1.79 10.44
N SER A 230 -10.65 -2.97 11.04
CA SER A 230 -10.86 -3.15 12.48
C SER A 230 -9.85 -4.15 13.08
N GLY A 231 -10.03 -4.47 14.36
CA GLY A 231 -9.06 -5.25 15.13
C GLY A 231 -7.94 -4.39 15.74
N LYS A 232 -7.07 -5.07 16.49
CA LYS A 232 -5.83 -4.50 17.07
C LYS A 232 -4.68 -5.46 16.80
N ILE A 233 -3.46 -4.96 16.89
CA ILE A 233 -2.24 -5.77 16.85
C ILE A 233 -1.82 -6.10 18.29
N SER A 234 -1.59 -7.39 18.59
CA SER A 234 -1.07 -7.82 19.89
C SER A 234 0.40 -7.40 20.02
N ALA A 235 0.72 -6.64 21.07
CA ALA A 235 2.09 -6.21 21.32
C ALA A 235 3.00 -7.35 21.77
N ASP A 236 2.48 -8.29 22.55
CA ASP A 236 3.25 -9.43 23.06
C ASP A 236 3.62 -10.35 21.89
N ASN A 237 2.64 -10.66 21.02
CA ASN A 237 2.89 -11.46 19.81
C ASN A 237 3.86 -10.75 18.85
N PHE A 238 3.72 -9.43 18.67
CA PHE A 238 4.64 -8.66 17.82
C PHE A 238 6.06 -8.69 18.37
N GLN A 239 6.22 -8.45 19.67
CA GLN A 239 7.54 -8.38 20.31
C GLN A 239 8.26 -9.74 20.30
N GLN A 240 7.53 -10.83 20.56
CA GLN A 240 8.05 -12.19 20.44
C GLN A 240 8.46 -12.51 19.00
N SER A 241 7.58 -12.23 18.03
CA SER A 241 7.80 -12.51 16.61
C SER A 241 8.97 -11.70 16.02
N PHE A 242 9.11 -10.44 16.45
CA PHE A 242 10.24 -9.57 16.10
C PHE A 242 11.57 -10.11 16.63
N PHE A 243 11.63 -10.54 17.90
CA PHE A 243 12.86 -11.13 18.45
C PHE A 243 13.25 -12.45 17.77
N GLU A 244 12.29 -13.29 17.41
CA GLU A 244 12.54 -14.52 16.65
C GLU A 244 13.10 -14.19 15.25
N TRP A 245 12.55 -13.16 14.59
CA TRP A 245 13.05 -12.68 13.31
C TRP A 245 14.45 -12.08 13.39
N GLU A 246 14.77 -11.31 14.44
CA GLU A 246 16.13 -10.81 14.70
C GLU A 246 17.11 -11.98 14.92
N ALA A 247 16.71 -12.99 15.71
CA ALA A 247 17.53 -14.17 15.98
C ALA A 247 17.82 -14.97 14.70
N VAL A 248 16.79 -15.28 13.90
CA VAL A 248 16.98 -16.01 12.63
C VAL A 248 17.79 -15.19 11.63
N ARG A 249 17.59 -13.86 11.55
CA ARG A 249 18.46 -12.98 10.74
C ARG A 249 19.92 -13.04 11.18
N PHE A 250 20.19 -13.02 12.48
CA PHE A 250 21.55 -13.11 13.02
C PHE A 250 22.21 -14.45 12.66
N GLU A 251 21.51 -15.57 12.82
CA GLU A 251 22.05 -16.89 12.44
C GLU A 251 22.27 -17.02 10.93
N VAL A 252 21.30 -16.60 10.09
CA VAL A 252 21.47 -16.58 8.63
C VAL A 252 22.67 -15.71 8.23
N GLU A 253 22.80 -14.52 8.83
CA GLU A 253 23.95 -13.66 8.60
C GLU A 253 25.28 -14.30 9.03
N ASN A 254 25.32 -15.09 10.10
CA ASN A 254 26.53 -15.80 10.53
C ASN A 254 26.90 -16.90 9.52
N ILE A 255 25.96 -17.77 9.17
CA ILE A 255 26.15 -18.86 8.19
C ILE A 255 26.59 -18.29 6.83
N CYS A 256 26.05 -17.15 6.40
CA CYS A 256 26.48 -16.47 5.18
C CYS A 256 27.87 -15.79 5.26
N LYS A 257 28.47 -15.64 6.45
CA LYS A 257 29.82 -15.07 6.64
C LYS A 257 30.93 -16.12 6.70
N GLU A 258 30.61 -17.40 6.94
CA GLU A 258 31.61 -18.43 7.19
C GLU A 258 32.44 -18.81 5.96
N GLU A 259 31.83 -18.96 4.77
CA GLU A 259 32.56 -19.31 3.55
C GLU A 259 32.18 -18.46 2.34
N SER A 260 33.14 -17.69 1.84
CA SER A 260 33.02 -17.07 0.52
C SER A 260 32.97 -18.17 -0.56
N PHE A 261 31.99 -18.10 -1.46
CA PHE A 261 31.76 -19.00 -2.62
C PHE A 261 31.07 -20.34 -2.36
N ILE A 262 30.76 -20.72 -1.11
CA ILE A 262 29.88 -21.85 -0.82
C ILE A 262 28.50 -21.30 -0.45
N CYS A 263 27.44 -21.86 -1.04
CA CYS A 263 26.06 -21.48 -0.71
C CYS A 263 25.51 -22.50 0.30
N PRO A 264 25.26 -22.09 1.56
CA PRO A 264 24.71 -22.99 2.58
C PRO A 264 23.36 -23.58 2.15
N ALA A 265 22.49 -22.76 1.55
CA ALA A 265 21.19 -23.19 1.03
C ALA A 265 21.26 -24.17 -0.17
N CYS A 266 22.43 -24.36 -0.78
CA CYS A 266 22.66 -25.37 -1.83
C CYS A 266 23.49 -26.58 -1.35
N THR A 267 23.87 -26.61 -0.06
CA THR A 267 24.74 -27.64 0.52
C THR A 267 23.97 -28.35 1.64
N PRO A 268 23.46 -29.58 1.45
CA PRO A 268 22.39 -30.14 2.30
C PRO A 268 22.70 -30.40 3.78
N ASP A 269 23.95 -30.26 4.23
CA ASP A 269 24.45 -30.82 5.49
C ASP A 269 24.75 -29.75 6.58
N MET A 270 23.92 -28.69 6.69
CA MET A 270 24.05 -27.68 7.76
C MET A 270 22.72 -27.40 8.51
N LEU A 271 22.17 -28.44 9.14
CA LEU A 271 21.35 -28.40 10.38
C LEU A 271 21.55 -29.68 11.19
#